data_AF-A0A9E5N6Q1-F1
#
_entry.id   AF-A0A9E5N6Q1-F1
#
_cell.length_a   1.000
_cell.length_b   1.000
_cell.length_c   1.000
_cell.angle_alpha   90.00
_cell.angle_beta   90.00
_cell.angle_gamma   90.00
#
_symmetry.space_group_name_H-M   'P 1'
#
loop_
_entity.id
_entity.type
_entity.pdbx_description
1 polymer ?
#
loop_
_entity_poly.entity_id
_entity_poly.type
_entity_poly.pdbx_seq_one_letter_code
_entity_poly.pdbx_strand_id
1 'polypeptide(L)' 'YLKLENLQPIGSFKVRGAGNAIRIAPQGALKRGVYTASAGNMAQGVAWMARSLGLDCTAIVPDHAPQTKLDSIARLG' A
#
# COMPACT_ATOMS: atom_id res chain seq x y z
N TYR A 1 -23.43 6.02 -15.66
CA TYR A 1 -22.52 4.86 -15.43
C TYR A 1 -21.73 5.09 -14.16
N LEU A 2 -21.44 4.05 -13.37
CA LEU A 2 -20.59 4.12 -12.17
C LEU A 2 -19.26 3.38 -12.41
N LYS A 3 -18.13 4.01 -12.04
CA LYS A 3 -16.81 3.37 -12.10
C LYS A 3 -16.45 2.80 -10.73
N LEU A 4 -16.70 1.50 -10.54
CA LEU A 4 -16.62 0.80 -9.26
C LEU A 4 -15.19 0.46 -8.83
N GLU A 5 -14.37 1.48 -8.53
CA GLU A 5 -13.00 1.29 -8.05
C GLU A 5 -12.92 0.69 -6.63
N ASN A 6 -14.04 0.62 -5.92
CA ASN A 6 -14.17 -0.09 -4.64
C ASN A 6 -14.06 -1.62 -4.78
N LEU A 7 -14.14 -2.17 -5.99
CA LEU A 7 -13.95 -3.61 -6.26
C LEU A 7 -12.48 -4.03 -6.44
N GLN A 8 -11.54 -3.09 -6.33
CA GLN A 8 -10.11 -3.42 -6.32
C GLN A 8 -9.75 -4.24 -5.06
N PRO A 9 -8.64 -5.00 -5.06
CA PRO A 9 -8.30 -5.91 -3.95
C PRO A 9 -8.16 -5.24 -2.57
N ILE A 10 -7.86 -3.94 -2.55
CA ILE A 10 -7.75 -3.13 -1.34
C ILE A 10 -8.99 -2.26 -1.07
N GLY A 11 -10.08 -2.48 -1.80
CA GLY A 11 -11.30 -1.68 -1.70
C GLY A 11 -11.19 -0.25 -2.26
N SER A 12 -10.14 0.08 -3.02
CA SER A 12 -9.98 1.42 -3.62
C SER A 12 -9.02 1.46 -4.81
N PHE A 13 -9.10 2.54 -5.60
CA PHE A 13 -8.25 2.78 -6.77
C PHE A 13 -6.76 2.93 -6.45
N LYS A 14 -6.36 3.18 -5.19
CA LYS A 14 -4.99 3.54 -4.83
C LYS A 14 -3.96 2.44 -5.11
N VAL A 15 -4.38 1.18 -5.22
CA VAL A 15 -3.50 0.07 -5.63
C VAL A 15 -2.85 0.31 -6.99
N ARG A 16 -3.54 1.02 -7.90
CA ARG A 16 -3.03 1.33 -9.24
C ARG A 16 -1.85 2.29 -9.18
N GLY A 17 -2.02 3.39 -8.43
CA GLY A 17 -0.97 4.40 -8.24
C GLY A 17 0.23 3.85 -7.48
N ALA A 18 -0.03 3.09 -6.40
CA ALA A 18 1.02 2.40 -5.65
C ALA A 18 1.80 1.44 -6.55
N GLY A 19 1.11 0.58 -7.31
CA GLY A 19 1.74 -0.40 -8.19
C GLY A 19 2.53 0.25 -9.32
N ASN A 20 2.02 1.32 -9.92
CA ASN A 20 2.76 2.06 -10.94
C ASN A 20 4.05 2.66 -10.36
N ALA A 21 3.96 3.36 -9.23
CA ALA A 21 5.11 4.01 -8.60
C ALA A 21 6.21 3.00 -8.23
N ILE A 22 5.83 1.85 -7.66
CA ILE A 22 6.78 0.79 -7.28
C ILE A 22 7.44 0.17 -8.52
N ARG A 23 6.68 -0.09 -9.59
CA ARG A 23 7.20 -0.73 -10.81
C ARG A 23 8.15 0.14 -11.61
N ILE A 24 7.99 1.45 -11.59
CA ILE A 24 8.89 2.39 -12.29
C ILE A 24 10.10 2.79 -11.43
N ALA A 25 10.10 2.44 -10.14
CA ALA A 25 11.21 2.79 -9.26
C ALA A 25 12.49 2.04 -9.69
N PRO A 26 13.67 2.67 -9.56
CA PRO A 26 14.93 2.00 -9.85
C PRO A 26 15.10 0.74 -8.99
N GLN A 27 15.53 -0.37 -9.60
CA GLN A 27 15.71 -1.66 -8.91
C GLN A 27 16.63 -1.54 -7.68
N GLY A 28 17.67 -0.70 -7.75
CA GLY A 28 18.56 -0.44 -6.62
C GLY A 28 17.87 0.26 -5.43
N ALA A 29 16.83 1.06 -5.68
CA ALA A 29 16.06 1.70 -4.62
C ALA A 29 15.13 0.70 -3.92
N LEU A 30 14.55 -0.24 -4.67
CA LEU A 30 13.63 -1.26 -4.14
C LEU A 30 14.32 -2.25 -3.18
N LYS A 31 15.64 -2.41 -3.26
CA LYS A 31 16.43 -3.25 -2.33
C LYS A 31 16.32 -2.82 -0.86
N ARG A 32 15.93 -1.57 -0.59
CA ARG A 32 15.73 -1.07 0.78
C ARG A 32 14.28 -1.19 1.25
N GLY A 33 13.42 -1.86 0.47
CA GLY A 33 11.99 -1.87 0.69
C GLY A 33 11.31 -0.57 0.25
N VAL A 34 10.01 -0.50 0.50
CA VAL A 34 9.16 0.65 0.18
C VAL A 34 8.55 1.24 1.45
N TYR A 35 8.39 2.56 1.45
CA TYR A 35 7.91 3.31 2.61
C TYR A 35 6.76 4.21 2.19
N THR A 36 5.76 4.37 3.06
CA THR A 36 4.70 5.35 2.84
C THR A 36 4.19 5.92 4.16
N ALA A 37 3.93 7.23 4.20
CA ALA A 37 3.29 7.88 5.33
C ALA A 37 1.78 7.94 5.10
N SER A 38 1.06 6.92 5.57
CA SER A 38 -0.40 6.83 5.44
C SER A 38 -0.97 5.79 6.40
N ALA A 39 -2.10 6.09 7.03
CA ALA A 39 -2.86 5.14 7.84
C ALA A 39 -4.12 4.61 7.11
N GLY A 40 -4.14 4.56 5.77
CA GLY A 40 -5.34 4.22 5.00
C GLY A 40 -5.07 3.60 3.63
N ASN A 41 -5.93 3.88 2.66
CA ASN A 41 -5.95 3.25 1.32
C ASN A 41 -4.59 3.25 0.60
N MET A 42 -3.75 4.27 0.79
CA MET A 42 -2.42 4.27 0.18
C MET A 42 -1.50 3.24 0.84
N ALA A 43 -1.44 3.19 2.17
CA ALA A 43 -0.68 2.16 2.88
C ALA A 43 -1.15 0.76 2.54
N GLN A 44 -2.46 0.53 2.44
CA GLN A 44 -3.01 -0.73 1.96
C GLN A 44 -2.55 -1.06 0.53
N GLY A 45 -2.52 -0.07 -0.37
CA GLY A 45 -2.05 -0.25 -1.74
C GLY A 45 -0.55 -0.54 -1.84
N VAL A 46 0.28 0.11 -1.02
CA VAL A 46 1.72 -0.15 -0.96
C VAL A 46 1.99 -1.53 -0.37
N ALA A 47 1.38 -1.88 0.77
CA ALA A 47 1.47 -3.19 1.40
C ALA A 47 1.09 -4.32 0.44
N TRP A 48 -0.07 -4.20 -0.22
CA TRP A 48 -0.54 -5.18 -1.21
C TRP A 48 0.47 -5.39 -2.34
N MET A 49 0.99 -4.29 -2.90
CA MET A 49 1.93 -4.36 -4.02
C MET A 49 3.30 -4.88 -3.59
N ALA A 50 3.81 -4.43 -2.44
CA ALA A 50 5.07 -4.90 -1.88
C ALA A 50 5.03 -6.41 -1.63
N ARG A 51 3.96 -6.92 -1.00
CA ARG A 51 3.74 -8.35 -0.82
C ARG A 51 3.73 -9.10 -2.14
N SER A 52 3.03 -8.58 -3.16
CA SER A 52 2.96 -9.24 -4.48
C SER A 52 4.30 -9.28 -5.22
N LEU A 53 5.25 -8.40 -4.86
CA LEU A 53 6.56 -8.27 -5.49
C LEU A 53 7.70 -8.81 -4.60
N GLY A 54 7.40 -9.35 -3.42
CA GLY A 54 8.40 -9.84 -2.46
C GLY A 54 9.29 -8.74 -1.90
N LEU A 55 8.76 -7.54 -1.71
CA LEU A 55 9.48 -6.38 -1.15
C LEU A 55 9.06 -6.13 0.30
N ASP A 56 10.00 -5.66 1.12
CA ASP A 56 9.69 -5.15 2.45
C ASP A 56 8.87 -3.85 2.34
N CYS A 57 7.90 -3.68 3.23
CA CYS A 57 7.02 -2.52 3.29
C CYS A 57 6.96 -1.94 4.70
N THR A 58 7.12 -0.62 4.82
CA THR A 58 6.90 0.10 6.08
C THR A 58 5.87 1.20 5.89
N ALA A 59 4.76 1.10 6.63
CA ALA A 59 3.75 2.15 6.72
C ALA A 59 4.01 3.01 7.96
N ILE A 60 4.29 4.30 7.75
CA ILE A 60 4.45 5.30 8.81
C ILE A 60 3.07 5.87 9.10
N VAL A 61 2.63 5.75 10.35
CA VAL A 61 1.30 6.12 10.83
C VAL A 61 1.41 6.96 12.10
N PRO A 62 0.46 7.85 12.40
CA PRO A 62 0.42 8.55 13.69
C PRO A 62 0.23 7.57 14.86
N ASP A 63 0.81 7.87 16.03
CA ASP A 63 0.71 7.05 17.25
C ASP A 63 -0.75 6.83 17.71
N HIS A 64 -1.64 7.74 17.35
CA HIS A 64 -3.06 7.69 17.67
C HIS A 64 -3.93 7.11 16.54
N ALA A 65 -3.33 6.46 15.55
CA ALA A 65 -4.08 5.81 14.48
C ALA A 65 -4.99 4.70 15.06
N PRO A 66 -6.29 4.68 14.72
CA PRO A 66 -7.19 3.63 15.20
C PRO A 66 -6.67 2.23 14.84
N GLN A 67 -6.71 1.30 15.79
CA GLN A 67 -6.21 -0.07 15.60
C GLN A 67 -6.82 -0.75 14.37
N THR A 68 -8.12 -0.53 14.11
CA THR A 68 -8.80 -1.06 12.93
C THR A 68 -8.16 -0.66 11.60
N LYS A 69 -7.55 0.53 11.53
CA LYS A 69 -6.81 0.99 10.34
C LYS A 69 -5.45 0.31 10.24
N LEU A 70 -4.77 0.11 11.38
CA LEU A 70 -3.50 -0.62 11.44
C LEU A 70 -3.69 -2.07 11.01
N ASP A 71 -4.70 -2.75 11.55
CA ASP A 71 -5.02 -4.14 11.22
C ASP A 71 -5.36 -4.30 9.73
N SER A 72 -6.08 -3.33 9.16
CA SER A 72 -6.41 -3.33 7.74
C SER A 72 -5.17 -3.25 6.84
N ILE A 73 -4.13 -2.53 7.27
CA ILE A 73 -2.85 -2.45 6.55
C ILE A 73 -2.07 -3.75 6.76
N ALA A 74 -1.89 -4.18 8.01
CA ALA A 74 -1.11 -5.36 8.37
C ALA A 74 -1.62 -6.66 7.70
N ARG A 75 -2.94 -6.79 7.53
CA ARG A 75 -3.54 -7.94 6.81
C ARG A 75 -3.05 -8.08 5.36
N LEU A 76 -2.59 -7.00 4.74
CA LEU A 76 -2.22 -6.97 3.32
C LEU A 76 -0.74 -7.25 3.06
N GLY A 77 0.09 -7.38 4.11
CA GLY A 77 1.53 -7.60 4.01
C GLY A 77 2.31 -6.53 4.76
#